data_AF-A0A3C1LZP2-F1
#
_entry.id   AF-A0A3C1LZP2-F1
#
_cell.length_a   1.000
_cell.length_b   1.000
_cell.length_c   1.000
_cell.angle_alpha   90.00
_cell.angle_beta   90.00
_cell.angle_gamma   90.00
#
_symmetry.space_group_name_H-M   'P 1'
#
loop_
_entity.id
_entity.type
_entity.pdbx_description
1 polymer ?
#
loop_
_entity_poly.entity_id
_entity_poly.type
_entity_poly.pdbx_seq_one_letter_code
_entity_poly.pdbx_strand_id
1 'polypeptide(L)' 'MDRKPRILVLYGSLRERSYSRLLAEKAARILVEMGAEVQFFHPRGLQ' A
#
# COMPACT_ATOMS: atom_id res chain seq x y z
N MET A 1 23.39 -2.81 -10.64
CA MET A 1 22.78 -2.04 -9.55
C MET A 1 21.31 -1.77 -9.90
N ASP A 2 20.47 -2.82 -9.94
CA ASP A 2 19.11 -2.68 -10.45
C ASP A 2 18.10 -3.30 -9.48
N ARG A 3 18.02 -2.72 -8.28
CA ARG A 3 17.07 -3.16 -7.25
C ARG A 3 15.97 -2.11 -7.12
N LYS A 4 14.74 -2.51 -7.45
CA LYS A 4 13.55 -1.67 -7.26
C LYS A 4 13.38 -1.32 -5.77
N PRO A 5 13.03 -0.07 -5.43
CA PRO A 5 12.63 0.29 -4.08
C PRO A 5 11.47 -0.59 -3.62
N ARG A 6 11.57 -1.19 -2.42
CA ARG A 6 10.53 -2.06 -1.86
C ARG A 6 9.78 -1.30 -0.78
N ILE A 7 8.48 -1.10 -0.97
CA ILE A 7 7.64 -0.25 -0.11
C ILE A 7 6.46 -1.07 0.42
N LEU A 8 6.33 -1.12 1.74
CA LEU A 8 5.16 -1.67 2.42
C LEU A 8 4.20 -0.55 2.79
N VAL A 9 2.96 -0.64 2.34
CA VAL A 9 1.91 0.35 2.58
C VAL A 9 0.96 -0.15 3.67
N LEU A 10 0.80 0.67 4.70
CA LEU A 10 -0.13 0.45 5.81
C LEU A 10 -1.31 1.43 5.71
N TYR A 11 -2.49 1.02 6.13
CA TYR A 11 -3.66 1.90 6.24
C TYR A 11 -4.37 1.71 7.59
N GLY A 12 -4.82 2.81 8.18
CA GLY A 12 -5.32 2.85 9.57
C GLY A 12 -6.82 2.62 9.75
N SER A 13 -7.54 2.03 8.78
CA SER A 13 -8.98 1.79 8.91
C SER A 13 -9.41 0.48 8.29
N LEU A 14 -10.13 -0.32 9.09
CA LEU A 14 -10.72 -1.61 8.71
C LEU A 14 -12.16 -1.50 8.21
N ARG A 15 -12.72 -0.28 8.13
CA ARG A 15 -14.07 -0.05 7.63
C ARG A 15 -14.16 -0.52 6.18
N GLU A 16 -15.35 -1.00 5.81
CA GLU A 16 -15.67 -1.40 4.44
C GLU A 16 -15.31 -0.26 3.44
N ARG A 17 -15.80 0.95 3.72
CA ARG A 17 -15.38 2.18 3.03
C ARG A 17 -14.34 2.93 3.85
N SER A 18 -13.08 2.82 3.44
CA SER A 18 -11.93 3.41 4.13
C SER A 18 -11.20 4.38 3.20
N TYR A 19 -11.28 5.69 3.49
CA TYR A 19 -10.59 6.70 2.68
C TYR A 19 -9.07 6.58 2.75
N SER A 20 -8.52 6.16 3.89
CA SER A 20 -7.08 5.89 4.00
C SER A 20 -6.66 4.69 3.14
N ARG A 21 -7.49 3.64 3.03
CA ARG A 21 -7.25 2.53 2.10
C ARG A 21 -7.34 2.98 0.64
N LEU A 22 -8.33 3.79 0.28
CA LEU A 22 -8.47 4.34 -1.08
C LEU A 22 -7.28 5.24 -1.47
N LEU A 23 -6.80 6.06 -0.54
CA LEU A 23 -5.61 6.89 -0.76
C LEU A 23 -4.35 6.02 -0.91
N ALA A 24 -4.20 5.01 -0.05
CA ALA A 24 -3.09 4.07 -0.10
C ALA A 24 -3.03 3.32 -1.45
N GLU A 25 -4.18 2.90 -1.98
CA GLU A 25 -4.31 2.28 -3.31
C GLU A 25 -3.88 3.24 -4.44
N LYS A 26 -4.23 4.52 -4.36
CA LYS A 26 -3.78 5.53 -5.34
C LYS A 26 -2.28 5.82 -5.24
N ALA A 27 -1.75 5.95 -4.03
CA ALA A 27 -0.32 6.16 -3.80
C ALA A 27 0.53 5.00 -4.34
N ALA A 28 0.07 3.76 -4.15
CA ALA A 28 0.74 2.58 -4.69
C ALA A 28 0.84 2.59 -6.23
N ARG A 29 -0.19 3.07 -6.93
CA ARG A 29 -0.15 3.19 -8.41
C ARG A 29 0.97 4.13 -8.86
N ILE A 30 1.07 5.30 -8.22
CA ILE A 30 2.14 6.27 -8.49
C ILE A 30 3.51 5.65 -8.21
N LEU A 31 3.68 4.97 -7.07
CA LEU A 31 4.95 4.35 -6.71
C LEU A 31 5.37 3.25 -7.70
N VAL A 32 4.42 2.45 -8.19
CA VAL A 32 4.69 1.45 -9.23
C VAL A 32 5.09 2.10 -10.55
N GLU A 33 4.42 3.18 -10.95
CA GLU A 33 4.81 3.98 -12.13
C GLU A 33 6.22 4.59 -11.98
N MET A 34 6.62 4.92 -10.76
CA MET A 34 7.98 5.37 -10.43
C MET A 34 9.02 4.23 -10.32
N GLY A 35 8.63 2.97 -10.58
CA GLY A 35 9.53 1.82 -10.60
C GLY A 35 9.68 1.08 -9.27
N ALA A 36 8.83 1.36 -8.28
CA ALA A 36 8.86 0.66 -6.99
C ALA A 36 8.11 -0.69 -7.04
N GLU A 37 8.53 -1.60 -6.16
CA GLU A 37 7.79 -2.79 -5.78
C GLU A 37 6.96 -2.45 -4.52
N VAL A 38 5.64 -2.52 -4.63
CA VAL A 38 4.72 -2.11 -3.56
C VAL A 38 3.92 -3.29 -3.05
N GLN A 39 3.87 -3.47 -1.74
CA GLN A 39 3.03 -4.46 -1.06
C GLN A 39 2.10 -3.78 -0.04
N PHE A 40 0.92 -4.36 0.17
CA PHE A 40 -0.02 -3.90 1.18
C PHE A 40 -0.03 -4.83 2.38
N PHE A 41 -0.04 -4.25 3.57
CA PHE A 41 -0.42 -4.98 4.77
C PHE A 41 -1.94 -4.89 4.97
N HIS A 42 -2.59 -6.04 5.10
CA HIS A 42 -4.01 -6.11 5.44
C HIS A 42 -4.15 -6.47 6.92
N PRO A 43 -4.54 -5.54 7.81
CA PRO A 43 -4.62 -5.80 9.25
C PRO A 43 -5.81 -6.69 9.66
N ARG A 44 -6.59 -7.21 8.70
CA ARG A 44 -7.73 -8.08 9.00
C ARG A 44 -7.21 -9.44 9.47
N GLY A 45 -7.58 -9.86 10.67
CA GLY A 45 -7.19 -11.15 11.24
C GLY A 45 -5.86 -11.13 11.98
N LEU A 46 -5.29 -9.96 12.28
CA LEU A 46 -4.19 -9.84 13.24
C LEU A 46 -4.78 -9.98 14.66
N GLN A 47 -4.72 -11.19 15.22
CA GLN A 47 -4.91 -11.45 16.66
C GLN A 47 -3.55 -11.69 17.30
#